data_AF-A0A0N4VK09-F1
#
_entry.id   AF-A0A0N4VK09-F1
#
_cell.length_a   1.000
_cell.length_b   1.000
_cell.length_c   1.000
_cell.angle_alpha   90.00
_cell.angle_beta   90.00
_cell.angle_gamma   90.00
#
_symmetry.space_group_name_H-M   'P 1'
#
loop_
_entity.id
_entity.type
_entity.pdbx_description
1 polymer ?
#
loop_
_entity_poly.entity_id
_entity_poly.type
_entity_poly.pdbx_seq_one_letter_code
_entity_poly.pdbx_strand_id
1 'polypeptide(L)'
;MEQYDGKRLCHDGNLYHENEALRICLKLRRLEVIFGTIPIIKLVLQLWEDEFDTKSLQHLINDEAEFVPKMILFSLVSNIPNLQNLLITGDAHQLPPYTGSIPKKIVFLGHERIIQKLMISNSVKHVVLIQNFKSHPKIVKALSKAASYGDLTSVLTSDKRD
;
A
#
# COMPACT_ATOMS: atom_id res chain seq x y z
N MET A 1 -26.75 -18.19 9.15
CA MET A 1 -26.21 -16.83 8.92
C MET A 1 -25.19 -16.62 10.03
N GLU A 2 -23.91 -16.95 9.79
CA GLU A 2 -22.86 -16.78 10.82
C GLU A 2 -22.45 -15.30 10.82
N GLN A 3 -22.88 -14.55 11.84
CA GLN A 3 -22.37 -13.22 12.12
C GLN A 3 -20.92 -13.34 12.58
N TYR A 4 -20.01 -12.67 11.86
CA TYR A 4 -18.64 -12.45 12.32
C TYR A 4 -18.71 -11.65 13.64
N ASP A 5 -18.27 -12.25 14.75
CA ASP A 5 -18.49 -11.71 16.11
C ASP A 5 -17.57 -10.55 16.50
N GLY A 6 -16.76 -10.05 15.55
CA GLY A 6 -15.87 -8.91 15.73
C GLY A 6 -14.69 -9.18 16.65
N LYS A 7 -14.48 -10.41 17.15
CA LYS A 7 -13.29 -10.72 17.95
C LYS A 7 -12.09 -10.89 17.04
N ARG A 8 -11.02 -10.15 17.34
CA ARG A 8 -9.69 -10.47 16.82
C ARG A 8 -9.41 -11.93 17.15
N LEU A 9 -9.10 -12.73 16.13
CA LEU A 9 -8.52 -14.05 16.33
C LEU A 9 -7.28 -13.86 17.21
N CYS A 10 -7.29 -14.47 18.40
CA CYS A 10 -6.12 -14.53 19.25
C CYS A 10 -5.00 -15.22 18.49
N HIS A 11 -3.78 -14.69 18.58
CA HIS A 11 -2.59 -15.30 18.00
C HIS A 11 -2.41 -16.70 18.60
N ASP A 12 -2.70 -17.75 17.84
CA ASP A 12 -2.69 -19.15 18.28
C ASP A 12 -1.28 -19.77 18.27
N GLY A 13 -0.26 -19.01 17.85
CA GLY A 13 1.12 -19.47 17.73
C GLY A 13 1.46 -20.04 16.35
N ASN A 14 0.51 -20.11 15.41
CA ASN A 14 0.79 -20.41 14.02
C ASN A 14 1.20 -19.15 13.26
N LEU A 15 2.32 -19.23 12.54
CA LEU A 15 2.90 -18.12 11.79
C LEU A 15 2.00 -17.58 10.65
N TYR A 16 0.99 -18.33 10.23
CA TYR A 16 0.19 -18.01 9.04
C TYR A 16 -1.30 -18.29 9.25
N HIS A 17 -2.07 -17.26 9.59
CA HIS A 17 -3.54 -17.27 9.55
C HIS A 17 -4.10 -17.01 8.13
N GLU A 18 -3.25 -17.03 7.11
CA GLU A 18 -3.61 -16.69 5.72
C GLU A 18 -4.73 -17.58 5.20
N ASN A 19 -4.70 -18.88 5.51
CA ASN A 19 -5.74 -19.83 5.15
C ASN A 19 -7.07 -19.55 5.85
N GLU A 20 -7.05 -19.10 7.10
CA GLU A 20 -8.27 -18.80 7.87
C GLU A 20 -8.87 -17.46 7.42
N ALA A 21 -8.03 -16.46 7.15
CA ALA A 21 -8.46 -15.21 6.53
C ALA A 21 -9.09 -15.47 5.15
N LEU A 22 -8.49 -16.35 4.34
CA LEU A 22 -9.02 -16.75 3.05
C LEU A 22 -10.38 -17.48 3.20
N ARG A 23 -10.49 -18.42 4.14
CA ARG A 23 -11.73 -19.14 4.45
C ARG A 23 -12.86 -18.19 4.86
N ILE A 24 -12.56 -17.19 5.69
CA ILE A 24 -13.53 -16.15 6.08
C ILE A 24 -13.93 -15.32 4.86
N CYS A 25 -12.97 -14.89 4.02
CA CYS A 25 -13.27 -14.12 2.81
C CYS A 25 -14.21 -14.87 1.85
N LEU A 26 -13.99 -16.17 1.63
CA LEU A 26 -14.83 -17.02 0.77
C LEU A 26 -16.25 -17.22 1.33
N LYS A 27 -16.47 -17.05 2.64
CA LYS A 27 -17.81 -17.12 3.25
C LYS A 27 -18.61 -15.83 3.10
N LEU A 28 -17.97 -14.69 2.81
CA LEU A 28 -18.62 -13.38 2.77
C LEU A 28 -19.31 -13.14 1.43
N ARG A 29 -20.65 -13.04 1.43
CA ARG A 29 -21.46 -12.83 0.22
C ARG A 29 -21.42 -11.41 -0.34
N ARG A 30 -21.02 -10.44 0.49
CA ARG A 30 -20.83 -9.03 0.11
C ARG A 30 -19.65 -8.49 0.90
N LEU A 31 -18.72 -7.88 0.20
CA LEU A 31 -17.54 -7.26 0.77
C LEU A 31 -17.52 -5.79 0.33
N GLU A 32 -17.52 -4.89 1.30
CA GLU A 32 -17.47 -3.44 1.05
C GLU A 32 -16.01 -2.97 0.95
N VAL A 33 -15.13 -3.51 1.80
CA VAL A 33 -13.72 -3.17 1.86
C VAL A 33 -12.92 -4.41 2.20
N ILE A 34 -11.74 -4.54 1.59
CA ILE A 34 -10.81 -5.63 1.81
C ILE A 34 -9.46 -5.02 2.11
N PHE A 35 -8.85 -5.48 3.20
CA PHE A 35 -7.51 -5.07 3.60
C PHE A 35 -6.60 -6.29 3.53
N GLY A 36 -5.43 -6.11 2.97
CA GLY A 36 -4.45 -7.18 2.87
C GLY A 36 -3.16 -6.67 2.23
N THR A 37 -2.09 -7.44 2.42
CA THR A 37 -0.86 -7.22 1.66
C THR A 37 -1.09 -7.61 0.20
N ILE A 38 -0.28 -7.06 -0.71
CA ILE A 38 -0.44 -7.34 -2.15
C ILE A 38 -0.48 -8.85 -2.47
N PRO A 39 0.38 -9.72 -1.91
CA PRO A 39 0.29 -11.17 -2.15
C PRO A 39 -1.08 -11.76 -1.78
N ILE A 40 -1.62 -11.39 -0.61
CA ILE A 40 -2.93 -11.88 -0.14
C ILE A 40 -4.05 -11.37 -1.03
N ILE A 41 -4.05 -10.08 -1.38
CA ILE A 41 -5.07 -9.51 -2.27
C ILE A 41 -5.02 -10.17 -3.65
N LYS A 42 -3.83 -10.43 -4.20
CA LYS A 42 -3.70 -11.14 -5.49
C LYS A 42 -4.29 -12.54 -5.43
N LEU A 43 -4.02 -13.29 -4.36
CA LEU A 43 -4.59 -14.62 -4.16
C LEU A 43 -6.12 -14.57 -4.05
N VAL A 44 -6.64 -13.62 -3.26
CA VAL A 44 -8.08 -13.41 -3.10
C VAL A 44 -8.72 -13.09 -4.45
N LEU A 45 -8.18 -12.16 -5.22
CA LEU A 45 -8.71 -11.78 -6.54
C LEU A 45 -8.74 -12.97 -7.51
N GLN A 46 -7.70 -13.80 -7.53
CA GLN A 46 -7.66 -15.00 -8.38
C GLN A 46 -8.75 -16.01 -8.01
N LEU A 47 -8.96 -16.26 -6.73
CA LEU A 47 -9.98 -17.19 -6.26
C LEU A 47 -11.40 -16.62 -6.39
N TRP A 48 -11.51 -15.29 -6.45
CA TRP A 48 -12.79 -14.59 -6.54
C TRP A 48 -13.32 -14.42 -7.95
N GLU A 49 -12.46 -14.41 -8.98
CA GLU A 49 -12.92 -14.43 -10.37
C GLU A 49 -13.85 -15.64 -10.65
N ASP A 50 -13.65 -16.75 -9.95
CA ASP A 50 -14.41 -17.99 -10.15
C ASP A 50 -15.75 -18.04 -9.39
N GLU A 51 -15.89 -17.34 -8.25
CA GLU A 51 -17.04 -17.50 -7.34
C GLU A 51 -17.83 -16.22 -7.03
N PHE A 52 -17.32 -15.02 -7.35
CA PHE A 52 -17.92 -13.75 -6.89
C PHE A 52 -17.98 -12.67 -7.98
N ASP A 53 -18.83 -11.67 -7.76
CA ASP A 53 -18.98 -10.52 -8.66
C ASP A 53 -17.82 -9.52 -8.48
N THR A 54 -16.65 -9.86 -9.03
CA THR A 54 -15.47 -8.97 -9.09
C THR A 54 -15.77 -7.64 -9.79
N LYS A 55 -16.88 -7.56 -10.54
CA LYS A 55 -17.35 -6.32 -11.18
C LYS A 55 -17.72 -5.23 -10.17
N SER A 56 -17.95 -5.60 -8.91
CA SER A 56 -18.23 -4.67 -7.82
C SER A 56 -16.98 -3.93 -7.30
N LEU A 57 -15.78 -4.44 -7.56
CA LEU A 57 -14.53 -3.80 -7.15
C LEU A 57 -14.15 -2.69 -8.14
N GLN A 58 -14.35 -1.43 -7.73
CA GLN A 58 -14.11 -0.26 -8.57
C GLN A 58 -12.98 0.65 -8.05
N HIS A 59 -12.50 0.40 -6.84
CA HIS A 59 -11.54 1.28 -6.17
C HIS A 59 -10.40 0.47 -5.57
N LEU A 60 -9.17 0.96 -5.73
CA LEU A 60 -7.97 0.37 -5.16
C LEU A 60 -7.17 1.47 -4.46
N ILE A 61 -6.76 1.18 -3.22
CA ILE A 61 -5.80 1.99 -2.47
C ILE A 61 -4.57 1.12 -2.25
N ASN A 62 -3.41 1.59 -2.72
CA ASN A 62 -2.13 0.95 -2.45
C ASN A 62 -1.28 1.87 -1.59
N ASP A 63 -1.07 1.47 -0.34
CA ASP A 63 -0.27 2.20 0.63
C ASP A 63 1.19 1.73 0.64
N GLU A 64 2.10 2.62 1.02
CA GLU A 64 3.55 2.35 1.06
C GLU A 64 4.09 1.82 -0.29
N ALA A 65 3.58 2.37 -1.40
CA ALA A 65 3.85 1.87 -2.74
C ALA A 65 5.30 2.11 -3.22
N GLU A 66 6.11 2.87 -2.49
CA GLU A 66 7.54 3.03 -2.72
C GLU A 66 8.32 1.73 -2.59
N PHE A 67 7.80 0.76 -1.83
CA PHE A 67 8.42 -0.55 -1.61
C PHE A 67 7.93 -1.60 -2.60
N VAL A 68 6.96 -1.27 -3.43
CA VAL A 68 6.32 -2.21 -4.36
C VAL A 68 6.97 -2.10 -5.74
N PRO A 69 7.52 -3.20 -6.29
CA PRO A 69 8.00 -3.22 -7.67
C PRO A 69 6.89 -2.84 -8.64
N LYS A 70 7.19 -1.97 -9.60
CA LYS A 70 6.22 -1.51 -10.61
C LYS A 70 5.39 -2.65 -11.21
N MET A 71 6.03 -3.74 -11.65
CA MET A 71 5.35 -4.89 -12.26
C MET A 71 4.28 -5.52 -11.36
N ILE A 72 4.48 -5.51 -10.04
CA ILE A 72 3.55 -6.09 -9.08
C ILE A 72 2.28 -5.23 -9.01
N LEU A 73 2.42 -3.90 -9.01
CA LEU A 73 1.26 -3.01 -9.05
C LEU A 73 0.51 -3.11 -10.39
N PHE A 74 1.21 -3.21 -11.53
CA PHE A 74 0.56 -3.44 -12.83
C PHE A 74 -0.25 -4.74 -12.81
N SER A 75 0.33 -5.81 -12.28
CA SER A 75 -0.36 -7.10 -12.16
C SER A 75 -1.56 -7.05 -11.20
N LEU A 76 -1.51 -6.22 -10.16
CA LEU A 76 -2.64 -6.03 -9.25
C LEU A 76 -3.78 -5.27 -9.95
N VAL A 77 -3.45 -4.17 -10.62
CA VAL A 77 -4.41 -3.35 -11.36
C VAL A 77 -5.07 -4.14 -12.49
N SER A 78 -4.32 -4.98 -13.21
CA SER A 78 -4.88 -5.80 -14.29
C SER A 78 -5.90 -6.83 -13.83
N ASN A 79 -5.86 -7.23 -12.55
CA ASN A 79 -6.78 -8.22 -11.98
C ASN A 79 -8.06 -7.58 -11.41
N ILE A 80 -8.28 -6.28 -11.63
CA ILE A 80 -9.49 -5.57 -11.22
C ILE A 80 -10.13 -4.98 -12.48
N PRO A 81 -10.99 -5.74 -13.19
CA PRO A 81 -11.44 -5.39 -14.54
C PRO A 81 -12.26 -4.08 -14.61
N ASN A 82 -12.91 -3.70 -13.51
CA ASN A 82 -13.75 -2.50 -13.43
C ASN A 82 -13.13 -1.39 -12.57
N LEU A 83 -11.81 -1.37 -12.43
CA LEU A 83 -11.13 -0.34 -11.64
C LEU A 83 -11.38 1.06 -12.24
N GLN A 84 -12.04 1.92 -11.47
CA GLN A 84 -12.31 3.31 -11.83
C GLN A 84 -11.32 4.27 -11.18
N ASN A 85 -10.99 4.03 -9.91
CA ASN A 85 -10.13 4.92 -9.13
C ASN A 85 -8.98 4.15 -8.49
N LEU A 86 -7.77 4.67 -8.65
CA LEU A 86 -6.56 4.16 -8.04
C LEU A 86 -5.91 5.26 -7.21
N LEU A 87 -5.81 5.04 -5.91
CA LEU A 87 -5.03 5.88 -5.01
C LEU A 87 -3.72 5.15 -4.67
N ILE A 88 -2.62 5.85 -4.84
CA ILE A 88 -1.29 5.35 -4.50
C ILE A 88 -0.71 6.33 -3.48
N THR A 89 -0.35 5.83 -2.31
CA THR A 89 0.35 6.59 -1.28
C THR A 89 1.76 6.06 -1.10
N GLY A 90 2.64 6.93 -0.64
CA GLY A 90 4.04 6.62 -0.38
C GLY A 90 4.98 7.79 -0.57
N ASP A 91 6.25 7.59 -0.25
CA ASP A 91 7.29 8.61 -0.26
C ASP A 91 8.43 8.24 -1.22
N ALA A 92 8.63 9.06 -2.24
CA ALA A 92 9.71 8.88 -3.22
C ALA A 92 11.12 8.98 -2.61
N HIS A 93 11.25 9.61 -1.44
CA HIS A 93 12.51 9.79 -0.72
C HIS A 93 12.86 8.64 0.22
N GLN A 94 11.93 7.71 0.49
CA GLN A 94 12.19 6.51 1.31
C GLN A 94 12.99 5.44 0.54
N LEU A 95 13.09 4.21 1.08
CA LEU A 95 13.86 3.10 0.48
C LEU A 95 13.15 2.47 -0.74
N PRO A 96 13.89 2.08 -1.80
CA PRO A 96 13.30 1.46 -2.98
C PRO A 96 12.76 0.06 -2.72
N PRO A 97 11.98 -0.49 -3.67
CA PRO A 97 11.55 -1.87 -3.61
C PRO A 97 12.76 -2.79 -3.42
N TYR A 98 12.60 -3.78 -2.56
CA TYR A 98 13.64 -4.78 -2.36
C TYR A 98 13.82 -5.60 -3.63
N THR A 99 15.03 -5.55 -4.21
CA THR A 99 15.38 -6.28 -5.43
C THR A 99 16.15 -7.58 -5.15
N GLY A 100 16.59 -7.81 -3.91
CA GLY A 100 17.30 -9.02 -3.51
C GLY A 100 18.47 -9.35 -4.45
N SER A 101 18.46 -10.58 -4.98
CA SER A 101 19.49 -11.10 -5.89
C SER A 101 19.26 -10.75 -7.37
N ILE A 102 18.27 -9.91 -7.68
CA ILE A 102 17.97 -9.52 -9.07
C ILE A 102 19.17 -8.73 -9.63
N PRO A 103 19.73 -9.13 -10.79
CA PRO A 103 20.80 -8.38 -11.41
C PRO A 103 20.41 -6.93 -11.69
N LYS A 104 21.26 -5.97 -11.33
CA LYS A 104 21.00 -4.52 -11.54
C LYS A 104 20.62 -4.19 -12.99
N LYS A 105 21.18 -4.94 -13.95
CA LYS A 105 20.90 -4.81 -15.39
C LYS A 105 19.46 -5.13 -15.78
N ILE A 106 18.66 -5.78 -14.93
CA ILE A 106 17.25 -6.11 -15.26
C ILE A 106 16.25 -5.39 -14.35
N VAL A 107 16.71 -4.58 -13.40
CA VAL A 107 15.81 -3.85 -12.48
C VAL A 107 14.86 -2.92 -13.25
N PHE A 108 15.33 -2.35 -14.36
CA PHE A 108 14.52 -1.48 -15.22
C PHE A 108 13.36 -2.21 -15.91
N LEU A 109 13.34 -3.55 -15.92
CA LEU A 109 12.27 -4.37 -16.50
C LEU A 109 11.06 -4.50 -15.55
N GLY A 110 10.80 -3.49 -14.71
CA GLY A 110 9.63 -3.44 -13.83
C GLY A 110 9.90 -3.70 -12.34
N HIS A 111 11.15 -3.87 -11.92
CA HIS A 111 11.52 -3.95 -10.49
C HIS A 111 11.84 -2.58 -9.86
N GLU A 112 11.80 -1.54 -10.67
CA GLU A 112 11.93 -0.15 -10.29
C GLU A 112 10.74 0.39 -9.47
N ARG A 113 10.96 1.52 -8.80
CA ARG A 113 9.95 2.23 -8.00
C ARG A 113 8.93 2.91 -8.90
N ILE A 114 7.64 2.80 -8.57
CA ILE A 114 6.58 3.42 -9.38
C ILE A 114 6.31 4.89 -9.03
N ILE A 115 6.37 5.25 -7.75
CA ILE A 115 6.01 6.60 -7.27
C ILE A 115 6.79 7.69 -7.99
N GLN A 116 8.11 7.55 -8.10
CA GLN A 116 8.96 8.54 -8.78
C GLN A 116 8.57 8.74 -10.25
N LYS A 117 8.17 7.67 -10.95
CA LYS A 117 7.71 7.77 -12.35
C LYS A 117 6.36 8.46 -12.45
N LEU A 118 5.46 8.20 -11.50
CA LEU A 118 4.14 8.84 -11.45
C LEU A 118 4.25 10.33 -11.13
N MET A 119 5.17 10.73 -10.24
CA MET A 119 5.40 12.14 -9.89
C MET A 119 5.90 12.99 -11.07
N ILE A 120 6.65 12.39 -12.01
CA ILE A 120 7.12 13.08 -13.22
C ILE A 120 6.00 13.20 -14.26
N SER A 121 4.93 12.41 -14.13
CA SER A 121 3.84 12.38 -15.11
C SER A 121 2.84 13.49 -14.89
N ASN A 122 2.71 14.39 -15.88
CA ASN A 122 1.72 15.48 -15.85
C ASN A 122 0.26 14.98 -15.88
N SER A 123 0.03 13.71 -16.24
CA SER A 123 -1.30 13.09 -16.26
C SER A 123 -1.78 12.62 -14.89
N VAL A 124 -0.91 12.60 -13.88
CA VAL A 124 -1.21 12.11 -12.54
C VAL A 124 -1.28 13.29 -11.58
N LYS A 125 -2.45 13.48 -10.96
CA LYS A 125 -2.59 14.42 -9.85
C LYS A 125 -1.87 13.83 -8.64
N HIS A 126 -0.92 14.59 -8.09
CA HIS A 126 -0.23 14.22 -6.86
C HIS A 126 -0.47 15.29 -5.80
N VAL A 127 -0.53 14.85 -4.55
CA VAL A 127 -0.66 15.72 -3.38
C VAL A 127 0.50 15.39 -2.46
N VAL A 128 1.28 16.40 -2.07
CA VAL A 128 2.41 16.24 -1.15
C VAL A 128 1.98 16.69 0.25
N LEU A 129 2.11 15.81 1.22
CA LEU A 129 1.85 16.13 2.62
C LEU A 129 3.13 16.67 3.25
N ILE A 130 3.11 17.96 3.63
CA ILE A 130 4.30 18.68 4.11
C ILE A 130 4.35 18.86 5.63
N GLN A 131 3.33 18.42 6.36
CA GLN A 131 3.22 18.60 7.80
C GLN A 131 3.49 17.29 8.55
N ASN A 132 4.48 17.33 9.45
CA ASN A 132 4.80 16.26 10.36
C ASN A 132 4.16 16.50 11.73
N PHE A 133 3.39 15.52 12.19
CA PHE A 133 2.66 15.56 13.46
C PHE A 133 3.27 14.69 14.56
N LYS A 134 4.33 13.92 14.25
CA LYS A 134 4.84 12.84 15.11
C LYS A 134 6.20 13.14 15.73
N SER A 135 7.11 13.73 14.96
CA SER A 135 8.51 13.85 15.29
C SER A 135 8.84 15.21 15.87
N HIS A 136 9.81 15.26 16.78
CA HIS A 136 10.28 16.51 17.38
C HIS A 136 10.77 17.51 16.30
N PRO A 137 10.52 18.84 16.43
CA PRO A 137 10.86 19.83 15.41
C PRO A 137 12.31 19.82 14.94
N LYS A 138 13.26 19.54 15.85
CA LYS A 138 14.69 19.40 15.50
C LYS A 138 14.94 18.23 14.54
N ILE A 139 14.26 17.09 14.74
CA ILE A 139 14.37 15.93 13.85
C ILE A 139 13.73 16.26 12.50
N VAL A 140 12.53 16.84 12.52
CA VAL A 140 11.83 17.26 11.30
C VAL A 140 12.67 18.26 10.50
N LYS A 141 13.29 19.24 11.15
CA LYS A 141 14.18 20.21 10.49
C LYS A 141 15.38 19.54 9.84
N ALA A 142 15.99 18.56 10.50
CA ALA A 142 17.11 17.80 9.95
C ALA A 142 16.68 16.96 8.73
N LEU A 143 15.56 16.22 8.85
CA LEU A 143 15.01 15.40 7.77
C LEU A 143 14.54 16.25 6.59
N SER A 144 13.87 17.36 6.86
CA SER A 144 13.40 18.32 5.85
C SER A 144 14.54 18.79 4.96
N LYS A 145 15.68 19.17 5.58
CA LYS A 145 16.88 19.58 4.85
C LYS A 145 17.54 18.43 4.09
N ALA A 146 17.55 17.23 4.67
CA ALA A 146 18.28 16.09 4.11
C ALA A 146 17.53 15.37 2.97
N ALA A 147 16.21 15.27 3.07
CA ALA A 147 15.40 14.42 2.20
C ALA A 147 14.31 15.18 1.43
N SER A 148 13.72 16.23 2.00
CA SER A 148 12.54 16.91 1.46
C SER A 148 12.83 18.34 0.97
N TYR A 149 14.08 18.67 0.68
CA TYR A 149 14.53 19.99 0.17
C TYR A 149 14.06 21.23 0.96
N GLY A 150 13.69 21.05 2.23
CA GLY A 150 13.20 22.13 3.11
C GLY A 150 11.67 22.22 3.23
N ASP A 151 10.91 21.39 2.53
CA ASP A 151 9.45 21.51 2.48
C ASP A 151 8.74 20.90 3.69
N LEU A 152 9.37 19.95 4.39
CA LEU A 152 8.77 19.29 5.54
C LEU A 152 8.80 20.21 6.78
N THR A 153 7.64 20.41 7.40
CA THR A 153 7.43 21.28 8.56
C THR A 153 6.88 20.50 9.75
N SER A 154 7.18 20.94 10.98
CA SER A 154 6.65 20.32 12.21
C SER A 154 5.46 21.10 12.72
N VAL A 155 4.38 20.41 13.04
CA VAL A 155 3.22 20.99 13.74
C VAL A 155 3.45 21.02 15.25
N LEU A 156 4.28 20.12 15.77
CA LEU A 156 4.68 20.13 17.18
C LEU A 156 5.54 21.37 17.47
N THR A 157 5.34 21.99 18.63
CA THR A 157 6.24 23.01 19.16
C THR A 157 7.26 22.35 20.08
N SER A 158 8.44 22.96 20.26
CA SER A 158 9.52 22.43 21.10
C SER A 158 9.11 22.19 22.56
N ASP A 159 8.02 22.80 23.00
CA ASP A 159 7.56 22.83 24.38
C ASP A 159 6.45 21.82 24.70
N LYS A 160 5.97 21.04 23.72
CA LYS A 160 4.99 19.99 23.94
C LYS A 160 5.69 18.65 24.19
N ARG A 161 6.12 18.43 25.44
CA ARG A 161 6.42 17.10 25.98
C ARG A 161 5.27 16.75 26.93
N ASP A 162 4.36 15.92 26.46
CA ASP A 162 3.57 15.05 27.35
C ASP A 162 4.28 13.68 27.40
#